data_AF-D2HDZ6-F1
#
_entry.id   AF-D2HDZ6-F1
#
_cell.length_a   1.000
_cell.length_b   1.000
_cell.length_c   1.000
_cell.angle_alpha   90.00
_cell.angle_beta   90.00
_cell.angle_gamma   90.00
#
_symmetry.space_group_name_H-M   'P 1'
#
loop_
_entity.id
_entity.type
_entity.pdbx_description
1 polymer ?
#
loop_
_entity_poly.entity_id
_entity_poly.type
_entity_poly.pdbx_seq_one_letter_code
_entity_poly.pdbx_strand_id
1 'polypeptide(L)'
;QNLEHGKAWGVLTFKGRTEREAREIAQAMWLVPKHEEAAFTAFTPAPPEDAPRCVPYPPLLRAMILAERQKKGDASTEEPMLHLERTRADPWDYPAKQEAKRKAKATPV
;
A
#
# COMPACT_ATOMS: atom_id res chain seq x y z
N GLN A 1 4.96 29.78 -28.74
CA GLN A 1 5.54 28.93 -27.68
C GLN A 1 4.39 28.19 -27.02
N ASN A 2 4.36 26.86 -27.12
CA ASN A 2 3.26 26.06 -26.56
C ASN A 2 3.54 25.74 -25.09
N LEU A 3 2.53 25.91 -24.23
CA LEU A 3 2.58 25.64 -22.79
C LEU A 3 2.46 24.13 -22.48
N GLU A 4 3.14 23.29 -23.26
CA GLU A 4 3.04 21.83 -23.17
C GLU A 4 3.82 21.23 -21.99
N HIS A 5 4.62 22.03 -21.30
CA HIS A 5 5.50 21.57 -20.22
C HIS A 5 5.21 22.34 -18.93
N GLY A 6 5.16 21.62 -17.82
CA GLY A 6 4.91 22.20 -16.51
C GLY A 6 4.86 21.16 -15.40
N LYS A 7 4.67 21.64 -14.18
CA LYS A 7 4.37 20.80 -13.00
C LYS A 7 2.91 20.98 -12.62
N ALA A 8 2.31 19.92 -12.10
CA ALA A 8 0.94 19.93 -11.60
C ALA A 8 0.88 19.33 -10.20
N TRP A 9 -0.06 19.83 -9.40
CA TRP A 9 -0.36 19.33 -8.06
C TRP A 9 -1.82 18.92 -8.00
N GLY A 10 -2.11 17.85 -7.27
CA GLY A 10 -3.47 17.37 -7.10
C GLY A 10 -3.60 16.36 -5.97
N VAL A 11 -4.83 16.04 -5.63
CA VAL A 11 -5.15 15.01 -4.63
C VAL A 11 -5.25 13.66 -5.35
N LEU A 12 -4.51 12.66 -4.89
CA LEU A 12 -4.58 11.32 -5.45
C LEU A 12 -5.77 10.56 -4.84
N THR A 13 -6.64 10.03 -5.71
CA THR A 13 -7.57 8.96 -5.34
C THR A 13 -7.15 7.67 -6.05
N PHE A 14 -6.65 6.70 -5.28
CA PHE A 14 -6.18 5.42 -5.81
C PHE A 14 -7.02 4.26 -5.27
N LYS A 15 -7.61 3.46 -6.16
CA LYS A 15 -8.48 2.32 -5.81
C LYS A 15 -9.56 2.71 -4.77
N GLY A 16 -10.17 3.89 -4.95
CA GLY A 16 -11.21 4.44 -4.07
C GLY A 16 -10.71 5.04 -2.75
N ARG A 17 -9.39 5.12 -2.52
CA ARG A 17 -8.80 5.77 -1.34
C ARG A 17 -8.24 7.13 -1.72
N THR A 18 -8.82 8.18 -1.16
CA THR A 18 -8.39 9.56 -1.37
C THR A 18 -7.35 9.95 -0.33
N GLU A 19 -6.20 10.46 -0.79
CA GLU A 19 -5.19 11.07 0.08
C GLU A 19 -5.71 12.38 0.69
N ARG A 20 -5.18 12.76 1.86
CA ARG A 20 -5.61 13.98 2.56
C ARG A 20 -4.99 15.25 1.99
N GLU A 21 -3.80 15.13 1.42
CA GLU A 21 -2.97 16.25 1.00
C GLU A 21 -2.71 16.17 -0.51
N ALA A 22 -2.60 17.34 -1.13
CA ALA A 22 -2.20 17.43 -2.51
C ALA A 22 -0.69 17.18 -2.64
N ARG A 23 -0.28 16.55 -3.74
CA ARG A 23 1.13 16.25 -4.04
C ARG A 23 1.45 16.47 -5.51
N GLU A 24 2.73 16.59 -5.83
CA GLU A 24 3.19 16.73 -7.21
C GLU A 24 2.85 15.47 -8.03
N ILE A 25 2.23 15.68 -9.19
CA ILE A 25 1.79 14.62 -10.10
C ILE A 25 2.97 14.17 -10.96
N ALA A 26 3.30 12.88 -10.91
CA ALA A 26 4.46 12.32 -11.60
C ALA A 26 4.33 12.21 -13.13
N GLN A 27 3.11 11.98 -13.60
CA GLN A 27 2.79 11.81 -15.01
C GLN A 27 1.44 12.48 -15.25
N ALA A 28 1.33 13.26 -16.33
CA ALA A 28 0.04 13.82 -16.72
C ALA A 28 -0.97 12.68 -16.88
N MET A 29 -2.00 12.68 -16.04
CA MET A 29 -3.08 11.70 -16.11
C MET A 29 -3.96 12.05 -17.32
N TRP A 30 -4.59 11.04 -17.91
CA TRP A 30 -5.58 11.23 -18.96
C TRP A 30 -6.78 12.04 -18.44
N LEU A 31 -7.36 12.87 -19.31
CA LEU A 31 -8.50 13.72 -18.96
C LEU A 31 -9.79 12.90 -18.93
N VAL A 32 -10.59 13.08 -17.88
CA VAL A 32 -11.93 12.48 -17.78
C VAL A 32 -12.96 13.48 -18.33
N PRO A 33 -13.82 13.09 -19.30
CA PRO A 33 -14.91 13.93 -19.77
C PRO A 33 -15.91 14.25 -18.65
N LYS A 34 -16.38 15.51 -18.58
CA LYS A 34 -17.28 15.97 -17.51
C LYS A 34 -18.56 15.14 -17.36
N HIS A 35 -19.10 14.64 -18.45
CA HIS A 35 -20.34 13.85 -18.43
C HIS A 35 -20.12 12.41 -17.93
N GLU A 36 -18.87 11.91 -17.96
CA GLU A 36 -18.51 10.57 -17.47
C GLU A 36 -17.97 10.61 -16.04
N GLU A 37 -17.65 11.79 -15.50
CA GLU A 37 -17.04 11.99 -14.19
C GLU A 37 -17.81 11.28 -13.06
N ALA A 38 -19.14 11.39 -13.06
CA ALA A 38 -19.99 10.77 -12.04
C ALA A 38 -19.92 9.23 -12.09
N ALA A 39 -19.93 8.65 -13.30
CA ALA A 39 -19.84 7.20 -13.49
C ALA A 39 -18.43 6.67 -13.18
N PHE A 40 -17.39 7.43 -13.53
CA PHE A 40 -16.00 7.08 -13.25
C PHE A 40 -15.66 7.14 -11.75
N THR A 41 -16.25 8.09 -11.02
CA THR A 41 -16.01 8.29 -9.58
C THR A 41 -16.85 7.33 -8.72
N ALA A 42 -17.90 6.71 -9.28
CA ALA A 42 -18.72 5.76 -8.56
C ALA A 42 -17.91 4.51 -8.19
N PHE A 43 -17.56 4.40 -6.91
CA PHE A 43 -16.82 3.27 -6.34
C PHE A 43 -17.52 2.76 -5.09
N THR A 44 -17.84 1.46 -5.08
CA THR A 44 -18.33 0.78 -3.88
C THR A 44 -17.15 0.05 -3.22
N PRO A 45 -16.70 0.48 -2.04
CA PRO A 45 -15.62 -0.22 -1.35
C PRO A 45 -16.08 -1.64 -1.00
N ALA A 46 -15.24 -2.62 -1.32
CA ALA A 46 -15.43 -3.96 -0.80
C ALA A 46 -15.45 -3.91 0.74
N PRO A 47 -16.28 -4.73 1.41
CA PRO A 47 -16.23 -4.87 2.85
C PRO A 47 -14.78 -5.09 3.32
N PRO A 48 -14.39 -4.53 4.48
CA PRO A 48 -13.09 -4.87 5.02
C PRO A 48 -13.00 -6.39 5.13
N GLU A 49 -11.94 -6.99 4.60
CA GLU A 49 -11.59 -8.36 5.01
C GLU A 49 -11.27 -8.28 6.51
N ASP A 50 -12.28 -8.50 7.35
CA ASP A 50 -12.26 -8.39 8.81
C ASP A 50 -11.48 -9.53 9.48
N ALA A 51 -10.73 -10.33 8.73
CA ALA A 51 -9.97 -11.44 9.29
C ALA A 51 -8.55 -10.97 9.66
N PRO A 52 -8.23 -10.76 10.96
CA PRO A 52 -6.85 -10.81 11.40
C PRO A 52 -6.27 -12.16 10.99
N ARG A 53 -5.22 -12.14 10.17
CA ARG A 53 -4.62 -13.35 9.61
C ARG A 53 -3.70 -13.95 10.68
N CYS A 54 -4.23 -14.82 11.52
CA CYS A 54 -3.41 -15.68 12.37
C CYS A 54 -2.86 -16.80 11.49
N VAL A 55 -1.54 -16.88 11.34
CA VAL A 55 -0.88 -17.91 10.52
C VAL A 55 0.02 -18.77 11.41
N PRO A 56 0.23 -20.06 11.09
CA PRO A 56 1.15 -20.88 11.85
C PRO A 56 2.58 -20.36 11.73
N TYR A 57 3.38 -20.53 12.79
CA TYR A 57 4.83 -20.26 12.70
C TYR A 57 5.51 -21.23 11.72
N PRO A 58 6.59 -20.79 11.05
CA PRO A 58 7.45 -21.68 10.26
C PRO A 58 7.94 -22.90 11.07
N PRO A 59 8.21 -24.05 10.42
CA PRO A 59 8.46 -25.32 11.11
C PRO A 59 9.52 -25.26 12.21
N LEU A 60 10.64 -24.57 11.95
CA LEU A 60 11.73 -24.43 12.92
C LEU A 60 11.30 -23.59 14.14
N LEU A 61 10.69 -22.43 13.92
CA LEU A 61 10.24 -21.55 15.00
C LEU A 61 9.13 -22.22 15.83
N ARG A 62 8.20 -22.91 15.18
CA ARG A 62 7.17 -23.72 15.86
C ARG A 62 7.80 -24.75 16.79
N ALA A 63 8.77 -25.53 16.31
CA ALA A 63 9.45 -26.53 17.12
C ALA A 63 10.20 -25.92 18.31
N MET A 64 10.88 -24.78 18.11
CA MET A 64 11.57 -24.07 19.18
C MET A 64 10.62 -23.57 20.28
N ILE A 65 9.48 -22.97 19.88
CA ILE A 65 8.47 -22.49 20.83
C ILE A 65 7.92 -23.66 21.66
N LEU A 66 7.60 -24.79 21.02
CA LEU A 66 7.08 -25.97 21.70
C LEU A 66 8.11 -26.59 22.65
N ALA A 67 9.38 -26.69 22.24
CA ALA A 67 10.45 -27.20 23.08
C ALA A 67 10.68 -26.32 24.33
N GLU A 68 10.61 -25.00 24.18
CA GLU A 68 10.77 -24.06 25.31
C GLU A 68 9.58 -24.15 26.29
N ARG A 69 8.34 -24.34 25.80
CA ARG A 69 7.16 -24.57 26.66
C ARG A 69 7.32 -25.85 27.48
N GLN A 70 7.73 -26.95 26.84
CA GLN A 70 7.98 -28.21 27.53
C GLN A 70 9.07 -28.08 28.60
N LYS A 71 10.15 -27.36 28.29
CA LYS A 71 11.23 -27.07 29.25
C LYS A 71 10.74 -26.27 30.46
N LYS A 72 9.75 -25.37 30.28
CA LYS A 72 9.13 -24.58 31.36
C LYS A 72 8.05 -25.34 32.13
N GLY A 73 7.77 -26.59 31.76
CA GLY A 73 6.71 -27.39 32.37
C GLY A 73 5.29 -26.97 31.95
N ASP A 74 5.16 -26.19 30.87
CA ASP A 74 3.86 -25.79 30.32
C ASP A 74 3.28 -26.94 29.49
N ALA A 75 2.12 -27.45 29.92
CA ALA A 75 1.41 -28.57 29.29
C ALA A 75 0.44 -28.12 28.17
N SER A 76 0.47 -26.83 27.79
CA SER A 76 -0.39 -26.31 26.73
C SER A 76 -0.16 -27.02 25.39
N THR A 77 -1.24 -27.56 24.83
CA THR A 77 -1.30 -28.20 23.50
C THR A 77 -1.68 -27.22 22.40
N GLU A 78 -1.80 -25.92 22.72
CA GLU A 78 -2.21 -24.89 21.77
C GLU A 78 -1.13 -24.61 20.73
N GLU A 79 -1.53 -24.58 19.45
CA GLU A 79 -0.61 -24.26 18.38
C GLU A 79 -0.15 -22.81 18.47
N PRO A 80 1.17 -22.55 18.39
CA PRO A 80 1.65 -21.18 18.34
C PRO A 80 1.24 -20.56 17.00
N MET A 81 0.51 -19.44 17.07
CA MET A 81 0.05 -18.68 15.92
C MET A 81 0.72 -17.30 15.89
N LEU A 82 1.10 -16.88 14.69
CA LEU A 82 1.63 -15.56 14.40
C LEU A 82 0.46 -14.64 14.01
N HIS A 83 0.23 -13.61 14.82
CA HIS A 83 -0.74 -12.57 14.51
C HIS A 83 -0.14 -11.62 13.49
N LEU A 84 -0.61 -11.71 12.23
CA LEU A 84 -0.24 -10.74 11.23
C LEU A 84 -1.09 -9.48 11.43
N GLU A 85 -0.48 -8.45 12.00
CA GLU A 85 -1.01 -7.11 11.83
C GLU A 85 -1.04 -6.79 10.33
N ARG A 86 -2.09 -6.12 9.89
CA ARG A 86 -2.22 -5.69 8.49
C ARG A 86 -1.17 -4.62 8.23
N THR A 87 0.05 -5.02 7.90
CA THR A 87 1.05 -4.11 7.35
C THR A 87 0.42 -3.54 6.08
N ARG A 88 0.06 -2.25 6.10
CA ARG A 88 -0.45 -1.55 4.92
C ARG A 88 0.75 -1.33 3.99
N ALA A 89 1.23 -2.40 3.38
CA ALA A 89 2.14 -2.29 2.26
C ALA A 89 1.31 -1.71 1.11
N ASP A 90 1.73 -0.54 0.65
CA ASP A 90 1.15 0.02 -0.56
C ASP A 90 1.42 -0.94 -1.72
N PRO A 91 0.43 -1.12 -2.63
CA PRO A 91 0.63 -1.92 -3.83
C PRO A 91 1.86 -1.47 -4.62
N TRP A 92 2.50 -2.39 -5.35
CA TRP A 92 3.69 -2.09 -6.15
C TRP A 92 3.43 -1.02 -7.24
N ASP A 93 2.17 -0.89 -7.68
CA ASP A 93 1.69 0.09 -8.66
C ASP A 93 1.26 1.43 -8.03
N TYR A 94 1.45 1.60 -6.72
CA TYR A 94 1.10 2.86 -6.06
C TYR A 94 1.95 4.02 -6.60
N PRO A 95 1.35 5.15 -7.02
CA PRO A 95 2.14 6.20 -7.65
C PRO A 95 3.12 6.83 -6.65
N ALA A 96 4.41 6.84 -7.00
CA ALA A 96 5.48 7.34 -6.15
C ALA A 96 5.46 8.88 -6.01
N LYS A 97 5.95 9.39 -4.88
CA LYS A 97 6.09 10.85 -4.64
C LYS A 97 7.25 11.43 -5.45
N GLN A 98 6.98 12.40 -6.31
CA GLN A 98 7.98 13.10 -7.15
C GLN A 98 8.98 13.91 -6.34
N GLU A 99 8.58 14.46 -5.19
CA GLU A 99 9.42 15.31 -4.34
C GLU A 99 10.72 14.61 -3.88
N ALA A 100 10.72 13.28 -3.83
CA ALA A 100 11.88 12.46 -3.49
C ALA A 100 12.78 12.13 -4.70
N LYS A 101 12.32 12.34 -5.94
CA LYS A 101 13.12 12.07 -7.15
C LYS A 101 14.09 13.23 -7.39
N ARG A 102 15.39 12.93 -7.25
CA ARG A 102 16.47 13.86 -7.60
C ARG A 102 16.39 14.22 -9.08
N LYS A 103 16.43 15.52 -9.39
CA LYS A 103 16.51 16.01 -10.78
C LYS A 103 17.78 15.49 -11.44
N ALA A 104 17.67 15.02 -12.68
CA ALA A 104 18.82 14.62 -13.47
C ALA A 104 19.77 15.83 -13.66
N LYS A 105 21.07 15.64 -13.44
CA LYS A 105 22.07 16.65 -13.81
C LYS A 105 22.11 16.70 -15.34
N ALA A 106 21.67 17.82 -15.91
CA ALA A 106 21.79 18.06 -17.33
C ALA A 106 23.29 18.11 -17.69
N THR A 107 23.76 17.10 -18.41
CA THR A 107 25.03 17.17 -19.14
C THR A 107 24.63 17.36 -20.59
N PRO A 108 24.68 18.60 -21.13
CA PRO A 108 24.46 18.80 -22.55
C PRO A 108 25.62 18.12 -23.30
N VAL A 109 25.29 17.23 -24.23
CA VAL A 109 26.25 16.60 -25.17
C VAL A 109 26.29 17.42 -26.44
#